data_AF-K9TB36-F1
#
_entry.id   AF-K9TB36-F1
#
_cell.length_a   1.000
_cell.length_b   1.000
_cell.length_c   1.000
_cell.angle_alpha   90.00
_cell.angle_beta   90.00
_cell.angle_gamma   90.00
#
_symmetry.space_group_name_H-M   'P 1'
#
loop_
_entity.id
_entity.type
_entity.pdbx_description
1 polymer ?
#
loop_
_entity_poly.entity_id
_entity_poly.type
_entity_poly.pdbx_seq_one_letter_code
_entity_poly.pdbx_strand_id
1 'polypeptide(L)'
;MEFSLGHRLRATRQRLGLTQEQVIEQLKDCYGVTMSQQALSCIEHGKRKIDAERELPALAAVYGQAIDSFYQSWTLPAVVEAPSVSGGDLQSLTPEEKFHLAIALLHQVFLNS
;
A
#
# COMPACT_ATOMS: atom_id res chain seq x y z
N MET A 1 1.61 16.99 3.15
CA MET A 1 0.56 16.66 4.13
C MET A 1 0.78 15.21 4.56
N GLU A 2 0.98 14.98 5.86
CA GLU A 2 0.98 13.63 6.43
C GLU A 2 -0.43 13.04 6.27
N PHE A 3 -0.61 12.06 5.38
CA PHE A 3 -1.89 11.36 5.26
C PHE A 3 -2.09 10.50 6.50
N SER A 4 -3.18 10.75 7.23
CA SER A 4 -3.55 9.92 8.37
C SER A 4 -3.81 8.47 7.92
N LEU A 5 -3.63 7.52 8.86
CA LEU A 5 -3.85 6.08 8.61
C LEU A 5 -5.19 5.80 7.90
N GLY A 6 -6.27 6.47 8.35
CA GLY A 6 -7.58 6.37 7.72
C GLY A 6 -7.59 6.71 6.22
N HIS A 7 -6.94 7.82 5.85
CA HIS A 7 -6.83 8.22 4.44
C HIS A 7 -6.03 7.20 3.61
N ARG A 8 -5.01 6.58 4.21
CA ARG A 8 -4.21 5.54 3.53
C ARG A 8 -5.00 4.25 3.33
N LEU A 9 -5.81 3.85 4.32
CA LEU A 9 -6.73 2.71 4.19
C LEU A 9 -7.75 2.98 3.07
N ARG A 10 -8.34 4.18 3.04
CA ARG A 10 -9.25 4.59 1.96
C ARG A 10 -8.59 4.57 0.59
N ALA A 11 -7.41 5.17 0.47
CA ALA A 11 -6.67 5.22 -0.79
C ALA A 11 -6.31 3.80 -1.27
N THR A 12 -5.93 2.92 -0.35
CA THR A 12 -5.65 1.51 -0.65
C THR A 12 -6.90 0.81 -1.18
N ARG A 13 -8.03 0.95 -0.49
CA ARG A 13 -9.32 0.39 -0.93
C ARG A 13 -9.71 0.87 -2.33
N GLN A 14 -9.60 2.18 -2.56
CA GLN A 14 -9.91 2.79 -3.86
C GLN A 14 -8.98 2.31 -4.98
N ARG A 15 -7.69 2.18 -4.70
CA ARG A 15 -6.69 1.63 -5.64
C ARG A 15 -7.01 0.18 -6.02
N LEU A 16 -7.52 -0.61 -5.07
CA LEU A 16 -7.94 -1.99 -5.29
C LEU A 16 -9.32 -2.09 -5.97
N GLY A 17 -10.01 -0.97 -6.22
CA GLY A 17 -11.34 -0.97 -6.83
C GLY A 17 -12.45 -1.52 -5.93
N LEU A 18 -12.22 -1.62 -4.62
CA LEU A 18 -13.16 -2.22 -3.67
C LEU A 18 -14.18 -1.20 -3.15
N THR A 19 -15.44 -1.62 -3.03
CA THR A 19 -16.46 -0.85 -2.31
C THR A 19 -16.33 -1.03 -0.80
N GLN A 20 -16.96 -0.16 -0.01
CA GLN A 20 -17.01 -0.35 1.44
C GLN A 20 -17.81 -1.60 1.82
N GLU A 21 -18.94 -1.90 1.15
CA GLU A 21 -19.67 -3.15 1.40
C GLU A 21 -18.80 -4.39 1.18
N GLN A 22 -18.07 -4.47 0.07
CA GLN A 22 -17.22 -5.63 -0.23
C GLN A 22 -16.16 -5.87 0.84
N VAL A 23 -15.55 -4.80 1.36
CA VAL A 23 -14.59 -4.91 2.46
C VAL A 23 -15.27 -5.40 3.72
N ILE A 24 -16.44 -4.87 4.05
CA ILE A 24 -17.21 -5.25 5.25
C ILE A 24 -17.63 -6.72 5.20
N GLU A 25 -18.10 -7.19 4.05
CA GLU A 25 -18.45 -8.60 3.84
C GLU A 25 -17.24 -9.51 4.08
N GLN A 26 -16.09 -9.19 3.46
CA GLN A 26 -14.87 -9.98 3.65
C GLN A 26 -14.36 -9.96 5.10
N LEU A 27 -14.44 -8.81 5.77
CA LEU A 27 -14.05 -8.68 7.18
C LEU A 27 -14.91 -9.56 8.09
N LYS A 28 -16.22 -9.62 7.80
CA LYS A 28 -17.16 -10.46 8.54
C LYS A 28 -16.92 -11.94 8.26
N ASP A 29 -16.85 -12.32 6.99
CA ASP A 29 -16.86 -13.72 6.56
C ASP A 29 -15.51 -14.41 6.80
N CYS A 30 -14.39 -13.71 6.58
CA CYS A 30 -13.06 -14.31 6.70
C CYS A 30 -12.40 -14.07 8.07
N TYR A 31 -12.76 -13.00 8.78
CA TYR A 31 -12.03 -12.56 9.98
C TYR A 31 -12.94 -12.35 11.21
N GLY A 32 -14.25 -12.55 11.09
CA GLY A 32 -15.20 -12.35 12.19
C GLY A 32 -15.23 -10.91 12.73
N VAL A 33 -14.82 -9.94 11.91
CA VAL A 33 -14.83 -8.51 12.23
C VAL A 33 -16.09 -7.89 11.66
N THR A 34 -17.06 -7.61 12.54
CA THR A 34 -18.31 -6.96 12.16
C THR A 34 -18.15 -5.44 12.29
N MET A 35 -18.35 -4.71 11.19
CA MET A 35 -18.40 -3.25 11.21
C MET A 35 -19.49 -2.72 10.27
N SER A 36 -20.05 -1.56 10.58
CA SER A 36 -21.00 -0.88 9.68
C SER A 36 -20.27 -0.05 8.63
N GLN A 37 -20.97 0.27 7.53
CA GLN A 37 -20.46 1.18 6.50
C GLN A 37 -20.11 2.55 7.06
N GLN A 38 -20.92 3.06 8.00
CA GLN A 38 -20.63 4.30 8.72
C GLN A 38 -19.34 4.18 9.56
N ALA A 39 -19.12 3.05 10.25
CA ALA A 39 -17.92 2.84 11.04
C ALA A 39 -16.65 2.81 10.17
N LEU A 40 -16.68 2.09 9.04
CA LEU A 40 -15.59 2.07 8.08
C LEU A 40 -15.34 3.46 7.48
N SER A 41 -16.40 4.17 7.11
CA SER A 41 -16.30 5.56 6.62
C SER A 41 -15.67 6.49 7.67
N CYS A 42 -16.06 6.38 8.94
CA CYS A 42 -15.46 7.16 10.02
C CYS A 42 -13.97 6.85 10.21
N ILE A 43 -13.56 5.58 10.09
CA ILE A 43 -12.13 5.19 10.10
C ILE A 43 -11.40 5.84 8.91
N GLU A 44 -11.95 5.71 7.69
CA GLU A 44 -11.36 6.20 6.45
C GLU A 44 -11.17 7.72 6.41
N HIS A 45 -12.03 8.47 7.11
CA HIS A 45 -11.92 9.92 7.25
C HIS A 45 -11.13 10.34 8.50
N GLY A 46 -10.56 9.40 9.26
CA GLY A 46 -9.83 9.66 10.49
C GLY A 46 -10.69 10.19 11.65
N LYS A 47 -12.02 10.05 11.55
CA LYS A 47 -12.99 10.47 12.57
C LYS A 47 -13.13 9.44 13.70
N ARG A 48 -12.74 8.18 13.45
CA ARG A 48 -12.73 7.08 14.42
C ARG A 48 -11.35 6.42 14.43
N LYS A 49 -10.85 6.10 15.62
CA LYS A 49 -9.65 5.27 15.78
C LYS A 49 -9.98 3.83 15.41
N ILE A 50 -9.07 3.19 14.69
CA ILE A 50 -9.13 1.77 14.36
C ILE A 50 -8.57 0.94 15.52
N ASP A 51 -9.19 -0.21 15.80
CA ASP A 51 -8.64 -1.20 16.72
C ASP A 51 -7.39 -1.85 16.11
N ALA A 52 -6.25 -1.67 16.78
CA ALA A 52 -4.95 -2.14 16.28
C ALA A 52 -4.77 -3.66 16.36
N GLU A 53 -5.51 -4.35 17.23
CA GLU A 53 -5.36 -5.79 17.47
C GLU A 53 -6.31 -6.61 16.60
N ARG A 54 -7.49 -6.06 16.29
CA ARG A 54 -8.53 -6.80 15.56
C ARG A 54 -8.88 -6.21 14.20
N GLU A 55 -9.17 -4.91 14.13
CA GLU A 55 -9.67 -4.29 12.90
C GLU A 55 -8.53 -4.06 11.88
N LEU A 56 -7.38 -3.55 12.35
CA LEU A 56 -6.26 -3.22 11.49
C LEU A 56 -5.61 -4.44 10.83
N PRO A 57 -5.31 -5.54 11.54
CA PRO A 57 -4.76 -6.74 10.91
C PRO A 57 -5.74 -7.37 9.92
N ALA A 58 -7.04 -7.37 10.22
CA ALA A 58 -8.05 -7.88 9.32
C ALA A 58 -8.17 -7.04 8.04
N LEU A 59 -8.14 -5.70 8.15
CA LEU A 59 -8.13 -4.80 7.00
C LEU A 59 -6.85 -4.98 6.15
N ALA A 60 -5.69 -5.14 6.80
CA ALA A 60 -4.44 -5.42 6.12
C ALA A 60 -4.51 -6.72 5.31
N ALA A 61 -5.08 -7.77 5.89
CA ALA A 61 -5.26 -9.05 5.24
C ALA A 61 -6.27 -8.99 4.08
N VAL A 62 -7.41 -8.27 4.22
CA VAL A 62 -8.36 -8.01 3.13
C VAL A 62 -7.72 -7.24 1.98
N TYR A 63 -6.86 -6.27 2.30
CA TYR A 63 -6.13 -5.49 1.29
C TYR A 63 -4.89 -6.19 0.73
N GLY A 64 -4.54 -7.37 1.24
CA GLY A 64 -3.33 -8.09 0.85
C GLY A 64 -2.05 -7.29 1.10
N GLN A 65 -2.01 -6.47 2.15
CA GLN A 65 -0.86 -5.61 2.49
C GLN A 65 -0.35 -5.91 3.90
N ALA A 66 0.96 -5.71 4.11
CA ALA A 66 1.52 -5.71 5.45
C ALA A 66 1.03 -4.46 6.21
N ILE A 67 0.77 -4.59 7.52
CA ILE A 67 0.30 -3.47 8.36
C ILE A 67 1.25 -2.26 8.27
N ASP A 68 2.56 -2.51 8.21
CA ASP A 68 3.58 -1.47 8.13
C ASP A 68 3.45 -0.59 6.88
N SER A 69 2.87 -1.10 5.78
CA SER A 69 2.68 -0.32 4.55
C SER A 69 1.76 0.89 4.77
N PHE A 70 0.86 0.82 5.77
CA PHE A 70 -0.04 1.92 6.10
C PHE A 70 0.62 2.98 6.99
N TYR A 71 1.76 2.68 7.61
CA TYR A 71 2.49 3.61 8.47
C TYR A 71 3.71 4.21 7.78
N GLN A 72 4.23 3.55 6.75
CA GLN A 72 5.30 4.12 5.94
C GLN A 72 4.82 5.44 5.34
N SER A 73 5.43 6.54 5.78
CA SER A 73 5.35 7.79 5.04
C SER A 73 5.78 7.48 3.62
N TRP A 74 4.93 7.83 2.65
CA TRP A 74 5.28 7.77 1.24
C TRP A 74 6.36 8.84 1.04
N THR A 75 7.57 8.56 1.51
CA THR A 75 8.76 9.09 0.90
C THR A 75 8.76 8.41 -0.45
N LEU A 76 8.24 9.12 -1.46
CA LEU A 76 8.79 8.91 -2.79
C LEU A 76 10.30 8.84 -2.58
N PRO A 77 11.00 7.80 -3.03
CA PRO A 77 12.46 7.88 -3.02
C PRO A 77 12.73 9.19 -3.75
N ALA A 78 13.35 10.14 -3.05
CA ALA A 78 13.91 11.31 -3.70
C ALA A 78 14.63 10.73 -4.92
N VAL A 79 14.37 11.26 -6.10
CA VAL A 79 15.11 10.89 -7.31
C VAL A 79 16.57 11.06 -6.92
N VAL A 80 17.19 9.97 -6.46
CA VAL A 80 18.61 9.88 -6.23
C VAL A 80 19.10 9.96 -7.64
N GLU A 81 19.67 11.12 -7.98
CA GLU A 81 20.27 11.39 -9.27
C GLU A 81 20.95 10.10 -9.72
N ALA A 82 20.49 9.58 -10.85
CA ALA A 82 20.92 8.29 -11.36
C ALA A 82 22.45 8.25 -11.27
N PRO A 83 23.05 7.28 -10.54
CA PRO A 83 24.48 7.09 -10.68
C PRO A 83 24.70 6.84 -12.16
N SER A 84 25.53 7.66 -12.79
CA SER A 84 25.93 7.47 -14.17
C SER A 84 26.70 6.16 -14.24
N VAL A 85 25.99 5.05 -14.43
CA VAL A 85 26.58 3.72 -14.55
C VAL A 85 27.10 3.59 -15.97
N SER A 86 28.31 4.08 -16.20
CA SER A 86 29.14 3.63 -17.31
C SER A 86 29.30 2.11 -17.19
N GLY A 87 29.04 1.42 -18.29
CA GLY A 87 28.76 0.00 -18.33
C GLY A 87 29.80 -0.92 -17.70
N GLY A 88 29.29 -2.06 -17.22
CA GLY A 88 30.06 -3.27 -16.97
C GLY A 88 30.17 -3.68 -15.50
N ASP A 89 29.05 -4.07 -14.87
CA ASP A 89 28.95 -5.35 -14.16
C ASP A 89 27.56 -5.53 -13.52
N LEU A 90 26.71 -6.37 -14.12
CA LEU A 90 25.37 -6.68 -13.59
C LEU A 90 25.45 -7.59 -12.34
N GLN A 91 26.62 -8.20 -12.11
CA GLN A 91 26.85 -9.19 -11.05
C GLN A 91 27.23 -8.57 -9.71
N SER A 92 27.80 -7.36 -9.68
CA SER A 92 28.18 -6.65 -8.45
C SER A 92 27.03 -5.93 -7.76
N LEU A 93 25.85 -5.90 -8.40
CA LEU A 93 24.68 -5.22 -7.85
C LEU A 93 24.12 -5.99 -6.64
N THR A 94 23.87 -5.25 -5.58
CA THR A 94 23.12 -5.71 -4.42
C THR A 94 21.70 -6.12 -4.83
N PRO A 95 21.02 -6.99 -4.06
CA PRO A 95 19.65 -7.41 -4.37
C PRO A 95 18.67 -6.23 -4.53
N GLU A 96 18.90 -5.15 -3.78
CA GLU A 96 18.10 -3.93 -3.83
C GLU A 96 18.26 -3.19 -5.16
N GLU A 97 19.50 -3.02 -5.63
CA GLU A 97 19.79 -2.38 -6.93
C GLU A 97 19.23 -3.18 -8.10
N LYS A 98 19.27 -4.52 -8.02
CA LYS A 98 18.66 -5.41 -9.03
C LYS A 98 17.14 -5.24 -9.08
N PHE A 99 16.51 -5.09 -7.92
CA PHE A 99 15.08 -4.86 -7.82
C PHE A 99 14.69 -3.50 -8.44
N HIS A 100 15.45 -2.45 -8.15
CA HIS A 100 15.23 -1.13 -8.73
C HIS A 100 15.43 -1.10 -10.24
N LEU A 101 16.46 -1.79 -10.76
CA LEU A 101 16.66 -1.93 -12.20
C LEU A 101 15.49 -2.64 -12.88
N ALA A 102 14.96 -3.71 -12.27
CA ALA A 102 13.81 -4.44 -12.79
C ALA A 102 12.56 -3.56 -12.89
N ILE A 103 12.30 -2.72 -11.89
CA ILE A 103 11.17 -1.76 -11.90
C ILE A 103 11.37 -0.71 -12.99
N ALA A 104 12.57 -0.15 -13.11
CA ALA A 104 12.87 0.87 -14.11
C ALA A 104 12.67 0.35 -15.55
N LEU A 105 13.11 -0.89 -15.82
CA LEU A 105 12.93 -1.53 -17.11
C LEU A 105 11.46 -1.84 -17.43
N LEU A 106 10.68 -2.33 -16.45
CA LEU A 106 9.26 -2.58 -16.64
C LEU A 106 8.48 -1.30 -16.99
N HIS A 107 8.82 -0.18 -16.36
CA HIS A 107 8.20 1.11 -16.68
C HIS A 107 8.58 1.61 -18.08
N GLN A 108 9.81 1.39 -18.52
CA GLN A 108 10.28 1.82 -19.84
C GLN A 108 9.61 1.03 -20.98
N VAL A 109 9.25 -0.24 -20.74
CA VAL A 109 8.49 -1.07 -21.69
C VAL A 109 7.02 -0.65 -21.75
N PHE A 110 6.42 -0.30 -20.60
CA PHE A 110 4.99 0.08 -20.53
C PHE A 110 4.67 1.49 -21.04
N LEU A 111 5.63 2.42 -21.07
CA LEU A 111 5.42 3.80 -21.54
C LEU A 111 5.72 4.01 -23.02
N ASN A 112 6.30 3.02 -23.71
CA ASN A 112 6.61 3.06 -25.15
C ASN A 112 5.72 2.12 -25.99
N SER A 113 4.60 1.65 -25.45
CA SER A 113 3.61 0.81 -26.16
C SER A 113 2.32 1.59 -26.45
#